data_AF-A0A935PIH1-F1
#
_entry.id   AF-A0A935PIH1-F1
#
_cell.length_a   1.000
_cell.length_b   1.000
_cell.length_c   1.000
_cell.angle_alpha   90.00
_cell.angle_beta   90.00
_cell.angle_gamma   90.00
#
_symmetry.space_group_name_H-M   'P 1'
#
loop_
_entity.id
_entity.type
_entity.pdbx_description
1 polymer ?
#
loop_
_entity_poly.entity_id
_entity_poly.type
_entity_poly.pdbx_seq_one_letter_code
_entity_poly.pdbx_strand_id
1 'polypeptide(L)'
;MTNAAVARWHGLDAVRGFALIAGVVLHASMAFLPGPQLWLVADATRSTTLSVAFFTIHMARMTLFFVLAGFFGRVVRERLGTAGFLRQRALRIGVPLVLAWPLVLGVIDAVLKVSMPGSPSATGGLTVATFPLAHLWFLYLLLWLYTGALLVRGTVVLLDRAGRVRTMADGAMRLLIGPWAPLVLAIPVAWWLYDTPYWMMWFGIPTPDTGLLPNRAALLSYGLAFGLGWVMHRQAELLLQRIERWWALSW
;
A
#
# COMPACT_ATOMS: atom_id res chain seq x y z
N MET A 1 -0.54 20.88 -33.07
CA MET A 1 -1.21 19.97 -32.12
C MET A 1 -0.52 18.62 -32.22
N THR A 2 0.55 18.42 -31.48
CA THR A 2 1.31 17.16 -31.47
C THR A 2 0.64 16.18 -30.52
N ASN A 3 0.52 14.93 -30.97
CA ASN A 3 -0.10 13.79 -30.28
C ASN A 3 0.68 13.37 -29.01
N ALA A 4 0.80 14.25 -28.02
CA ALA A 4 1.36 13.97 -26.70
C ALA A 4 0.31 13.38 -25.72
N ALA A 5 -0.88 13.02 -26.24
CA ALA A 5 -1.92 12.37 -25.48
C ALA A 5 -1.76 10.84 -25.60
N VAL A 6 -1.43 10.20 -24.47
CA VAL A 6 -1.41 8.74 -24.25
C VAL A 6 -0.09 8.03 -24.64
N ALA A 7 1.05 8.50 -24.14
CA ALA A 7 2.09 7.56 -23.74
C ALA A 7 1.52 6.74 -22.55
N ARG A 8 0.92 5.58 -22.82
CA ARG A 8 0.50 4.64 -21.76
C ARG A 8 1.76 4.28 -20.97
N TRP A 9 1.67 4.34 -19.64
CA TRP A 9 2.76 3.98 -18.74
C TRP A 9 2.94 2.45 -18.70
N HIS A 10 3.25 1.85 -19.84
CA HIS A 10 3.36 0.39 -20.03
C HIS A 10 4.35 -0.23 -19.03
N GLY A 11 5.43 0.49 -18.71
CA GLY A 11 6.37 0.07 -17.68
C GLY A 11 5.74 -0.04 -16.27
N LEU A 12 4.85 0.89 -15.89
CA LEU A 12 4.16 0.84 -14.60
C LEU A 12 3.14 -0.31 -14.55
N ASP A 13 2.51 -0.64 -15.67
CA ASP A 13 1.61 -1.79 -15.76
C ASP A 13 2.38 -3.12 -15.70
N ALA A 14 3.56 -3.21 -16.32
CA ALA A 14 4.44 -4.37 -16.18
C ALA A 14 4.91 -4.55 -14.73
N VAL A 15 5.35 -3.47 -14.07
CA VAL A 15 5.75 -3.47 -12.66
C VAL A 15 4.62 -3.96 -11.75
N ARG A 16 3.38 -3.53 -12.01
CA ARG A 16 2.20 -4.06 -11.31
C ARG A 16 1.99 -5.55 -11.56
N GLY A 17 2.11 -5.99 -12.81
CA GLY A 17 1.97 -7.40 -13.19
C GLY A 17 2.97 -8.29 -12.44
N PHE A 18 4.25 -7.90 -12.45
CA PHE A 18 5.29 -8.61 -11.69
C PHE A 18 5.01 -8.61 -10.19
N ALA A 19 4.58 -7.48 -9.64
CA ALA A 19 4.22 -7.37 -8.22
C ALA A 19 3.04 -8.30 -7.84
N LEU A 20 2.05 -8.47 -8.73
CA LEU A 20 0.94 -9.41 -8.53
C LEU A 20 1.42 -10.88 -8.56
N ILE A 21 2.26 -11.24 -9.53
CA ILE A 21 2.79 -12.61 -9.65
C ILE A 21 3.69 -12.96 -8.46
N ALA A 22 4.50 -12.02 -7.98
CA ALA A 22 5.33 -12.22 -6.78
C ALA A 22 4.49 -12.60 -5.54
N GLY A 23 3.20 -12.25 -5.52
CA GLY A 23 2.25 -12.71 -4.50
C GLY A 23 2.13 -14.23 -4.40
N VAL A 24 2.28 -14.97 -5.51
CA VAL A 24 2.24 -16.44 -5.52
C VAL A 24 3.42 -17.01 -4.73
N VAL A 25 4.63 -16.54 -5.04
CA VAL A 25 5.86 -16.94 -4.32
C VAL A 25 5.76 -16.59 -2.84
N LEU A 26 5.19 -15.41 -2.54
CA LEU A 26 4.95 -14.97 -1.17
C LEU A 26 3.99 -15.91 -0.42
N HIS A 27 2.87 -16.31 -1.00
CA HIS A 27 1.93 -17.20 -0.32
C HIS A 27 2.51 -18.62 -0.15
N ALA A 28 3.26 -19.10 -1.13
CA ALA A 28 3.92 -20.40 -1.06
C ALA A 28 4.98 -20.46 0.06
N SER A 29 5.71 -19.37 0.31
CA SER A 29 6.74 -19.35 1.35
C SER A 29 6.21 -19.27 2.79
N MET A 30 4.93 -18.92 3.00
CA MET A 30 4.38 -18.72 4.35
C MET A 30 4.38 -19.99 5.21
N ALA A 31 4.32 -21.17 4.60
CA ALA A 31 4.39 -22.45 5.32
C ALA A 31 5.75 -22.68 6.02
N PHE A 32 6.79 -21.96 5.61
CA PHE A 32 8.17 -22.14 6.07
C PHE A 32 8.65 -21.04 7.05
N LEU A 33 7.80 -20.06 7.36
CA LEU A 33 8.15 -18.94 8.24
C LEU A 33 8.43 -19.42 9.67
N PRO A 34 9.42 -18.88 10.40
CA PRO A 34 9.67 -19.25 11.79
C PRO A 34 8.58 -18.68 12.73
N GLY A 35 8.48 -19.27 13.93
CA GLY A 35 7.57 -18.80 14.98
C GLY A 35 6.20 -19.48 14.98
N PRO A 36 5.17 -18.86 15.58
CA PRO A 36 3.85 -19.46 15.69
C PRO A 36 3.25 -19.75 14.32
N GLN A 37 2.44 -20.81 14.25
CA GLN A 37 1.73 -21.15 13.02
C GLN A 37 0.59 -20.15 12.78
N LEU A 38 0.85 -19.17 11.91
CA LEU A 38 -0.13 -18.18 11.47
C LEU A 38 -0.80 -18.58 10.14
N TRP A 39 -0.16 -19.47 9.38
CA TRP A 39 -0.69 -19.99 8.13
C TRP A 39 -1.41 -21.33 8.36
N LEU A 40 -2.43 -21.61 7.53
CA LEU A 40 -3.24 -22.82 7.66
C LEU A 40 -2.39 -24.09 7.61
N VAL A 41 -1.32 -24.08 6.81
CA VAL A 41 -0.36 -25.16 6.67
C VAL A 41 1.00 -24.68 7.17
N ALA A 42 1.70 -25.51 7.93
CA ALA A 42 3.09 -25.28 8.32
C ALA A 42 3.92 -26.51 7.97
N ASP A 43 5.08 -26.28 7.37
CA ASP A 43 6.05 -27.34 7.12
C ASP A 43 6.81 -27.68 8.40
N ALA A 44 7.22 -28.94 8.54
CA ALA A 44 8.07 -29.40 9.64
C ALA A 44 9.44 -28.71 9.59
N THR A 45 9.92 -28.39 8.40
CA THR A 45 11.17 -27.68 8.15
C THR A 45 10.90 -26.19 7.97
N ARG A 46 11.45 -25.35 8.84
CA ARG A 46 11.41 -23.89 8.67
C ARG A 46 12.61 -23.42 7.86
N SER A 47 12.47 -22.31 7.13
CA SER A 47 13.53 -21.80 6.25
C SER A 47 13.70 -20.29 6.37
N THR A 48 14.88 -19.88 6.85
CA THR A 48 15.27 -18.47 6.92
C THR A 48 15.33 -17.84 5.53
N THR A 49 15.84 -18.56 4.52
CA THR A 49 15.91 -18.07 3.14
C THR A 49 14.53 -17.75 2.58
N LEU A 50 13.56 -18.65 2.77
CA LEU A 50 12.18 -18.41 2.35
C LEU A 50 11.50 -17.30 3.15
N SER A 51 11.91 -17.10 4.41
CA SER A 51 11.44 -16.00 5.26
C SER A 51 11.98 -14.64 4.80
N VAL A 52 13.25 -14.58 4.40
CA VAL A 52 13.83 -13.37 3.79
C VAL A 52 13.17 -13.07 2.45
N ALA A 53 12.91 -14.08 1.63
CA ALA A 53 12.18 -13.92 0.37
C ALA A 53 10.75 -13.41 0.61
N PHE A 54 10.03 -14.01 1.56
CA PHE A 54 8.70 -13.56 1.99
C PHE A 54 8.72 -12.08 2.40
N PHE A 55 9.59 -11.73 3.35
CA PHE A 55 9.69 -10.37 3.88
C PHE A 55 9.99 -9.36 2.76
N THR A 56 10.98 -9.66 1.92
CA THR A 56 11.41 -8.79 0.82
C THR A 56 10.27 -8.56 -0.16
N ILE A 57 9.61 -9.64 -0.61
CA ILE A 57 8.49 -9.54 -1.53
C ILE A 57 7.31 -8.79 -0.87
N HIS A 58 7.00 -9.09 0.38
CA HIS A 58 5.89 -8.45 1.09
C HIS A 58 6.10 -6.94 1.19
N MET A 59 7.27 -6.53 1.70
CA MET A 59 7.63 -5.12 1.89
C MET A 59 7.70 -4.38 0.57
N ALA A 60 8.37 -4.95 -0.45
CA ALA A 60 8.49 -4.32 -1.76
C ALA A 60 7.13 -4.18 -2.44
N ARG A 61 6.34 -5.27 -2.49
CA ARG A 61 5.05 -5.31 -3.17
C ARG A 61 4.04 -4.35 -2.54
N MET A 62 3.86 -4.41 -1.23
CA MET A 62 2.87 -3.56 -0.56
C MET A 62 3.25 -2.09 -0.67
N THR A 63 4.52 -1.75 -0.39
CA THR A 63 5.00 -0.37 -0.52
C THR A 63 4.82 0.15 -1.94
N LEU A 64 5.19 -0.62 -2.96
CA LEU A 64 5.03 -0.29 -4.36
C LEU A 64 3.56 -0.01 -4.71
N PHE A 65 2.63 -0.86 -4.29
CA PHE A 65 1.21 -0.64 -4.56
C PHE A 65 0.68 0.65 -3.92
N PHE A 66 1.13 1.01 -2.72
CA PHE A 66 0.74 2.28 -2.09
C PHE A 66 1.35 3.49 -2.81
N VAL A 67 2.61 3.43 -3.24
CA VAL A 67 3.20 4.47 -4.11
C VAL A 67 2.37 4.64 -5.38
N LEU A 68 2.05 3.55 -6.09
CA LEU A 68 1.23 3.61 -7.30
C LEU A 68 -0.18 4.13 -7.01
N ALA A 69 -0.79 3.75 -5.89
CA ALA A 69 -2.11 4.22 -5.50
C ALA A 69 -2.15 5.73 -5.24
N GLY A 70 -1.07 6.29 -4.67
CA GLY A 70 -0.88 7.73 -4.52
C GLY A 70 -0.73 8.44 -5.87
N PHE A 71 0.17 7.93 -6.72
CA PHE A 71 0.45 8.48 -8.04
C PHE A 71 -0.82 8.53 -8.92
N PHE A 72 -1.44 7.38 -9.17
CA PHE A 72 -2.66 7.30 -9.98
C PHE A 72 -3.89 7.87 -9.25
N GLY A 73 -3.85 7.90 -7.91
CA GLY A 73 -4.77 8.65 -7.07
C GLY A 73 -4.89 10.10 -7.55
N ARG A 74 -3.75 10.76 -7.61
CA ARG A 74 -3.66 12.14 -8.05
C ARG A 74 -4.04 12.35 -9.50
N VAL A 75 -3.55 11.50 -10.41
CA VAL A 75 -3.90 11.55 -11.85
C VAL A 75 -5.42 11.61 -12.02
N VAL A 76 -6.13 10.68 -11.38
CA VAL A 76 -7.60 10.60 -11.49
C VAL A 76 -8.25 11.85 -10.88
N ARG A 77 -7.75 12.32 -9.73
CA ARG A 77 -8.30 13.51 -9.08
C ARG A 77 -8.14 14.76 -9.94
N GLU A 78 -7.01 14.92 -10.62
CA GLU A 78 -6.77 16.06 -11.52
C GLU A 78 -7.66 16.00 -12.75
N ARG A 79 -7.95 14.80 -13.26
CA ARG A 79 -8.86 14.59 -14.41
C ARG A 79 -10.34 14.75 -14.07
N LEU A 80 -10.79 14.27 -12.90
CA LEU A 80 -12.23 14.17 -12.56
C LEU A 80 -12.70 15.18 -11.51
N GLY A 81 -11.80 15.99 -10.95
CA GLY A 81 -12.11 16.84 -9.80
C GLY A 81 -12.41 16.04 -8.53
N THR A 82 -12.80 16.72 -7.45
CA THR A 82 -13.00 16.08 -6.13
C THR A 82 -14.23 15.17 -6.12
N ALA A 83 -15.37 15.63 -6.64
CA ALA A 83 -16.61 14.85 -6.64
C ALA A 83 -16.51 13.60 -7.53
N GLY A 84 -15.99 13.75 -8.76
CA GLY A 84 -15.77 12.63 -9.67
C GLY A 84 -14.76 11.61 -9.12
N PHE A 85 -13.71 12.08 -8.46
CA PHE A 85 -12.75 11.23 -7.76
C PHE A 85 -13.41 10.42 -6.63
N LEU A 86 -14.17 11.06 -5.74
CA LEU A 86 -14.86 10.37 -4.64
C LEU A 86 -15.84 9.31 -5.17
N ARG A 87 -16.64 9.65 -6.19
CA ARG A 87 -17.54 8.68 -6.83
C ARG A 87 -16.78 7.49 -7.41
N GLN A 88 -15.67 7.75 -8.11
CA GLN A 88 -14.86 6.67 -8.68
C GLN A 88 -14.26 5.77 -7.59
N ARG A 89 -13.74 6.34 -6.50
CA ARG A 89 -13.17 5.56 -5.39
C ARG A 89 -14.25 4.77 -4.63
N ALA A 90 -15.42 5.34 -4.43
CA ALA A 90 -16.56 4.62 -3.87
C ALA A 90 -16.90 3.39 -4.74
N LEU A 91 -17.01 3.54 -6.06
CA LEU A 91 -17.38 2.43 -6.95
C LEU A 91 -16.27 1.39 -7.14
N ARG A 92 -14.99 1.79 -7.11
CA ARG A 92 -13.85 0.89 -7.40
C ARG A 92 -13.13 0.35 -6.17
N ILE A 93 -13.40 0.88 -4.99
CA ILE A 93 -12.77 0.48 -3.73
C ILE A 93 -13.84 0.19 -2.67
N GLY A 94 -14.74 1.14 -2.44
CA GLY A 94 -15.81 0.99 -1.43
C GLY A 94 -16.78 -0.16 -1.74
N VAL A 95 -17.30 -0.22 -2.97
CA VAL A 95 -18.22 -1.28 -3.38
C VAL A 95 -17.55 -2.66 -3.33
N PRO A 96 -16.35 -2.89 -3.93
CA PRO A 96 -15.64 -4.15 -3.76
C PRO A 96 -15.37 -4.51 -2.30
N LEU A 97 -15.01 -3.54 -1.46
CA LEU A 97 -14.79 -3.77 -0.04
C LEU A 97 -16.06 -4.30 0.63
N VAL A 98 -17.20 -3.63 0.46
CA VAL A 98 -18.47 -4.02 1.12
C VAL A 98 -18.99 -5.36 0.58
N LEU A 99 -18.94 -5.58 -0.73
CA LEU A 99 -19.46 -6.80 -1.34
C LEU A 99 -18.56 -8.02 -1.13
N ALA A 100 -17.24 -7.83 -1.18
CA ALA A 100 -16.29 -8.92 -0.98
C ALA A 100 -16.13 -9.28 0.51
N TRP A 101 -16.43 -8.37 1.43
CA TRP A 101 -16.27 -8.61 2.87
C TRP A 101 -17.01 -9.86 3.38
N PRO A 102 -18.35 -9.99 3.21
CA PRO A 102 -19.05 -11.18 3.69
C PRO A 102 -18.63 -12.44 2.93
N LEU A 103 -18.28 -12.32 1.65
CA LEU A 103 -17.83 -13.44 0.83
C LEU A 103 -16.48 -13.99 1.32
N VAL A 104 -15.48 -13.11 1.47
CA VAL A 104 -14.12 -13.49 1.90
C VAL A 104 -14.15 -14.07 3.30
N LEU A 105 -14.88 -13.46 4.23
CA LEU A 105 -14.98 -14.00 5.59
C LEU A 105 -15.76 -15.29 5.65
N GLY A 106 -16.84 -15.43 4.87
CA GLY A 106 -17.59 -16.68 4.77
C GLY A 106 -16.71 -17.83 4.25
N VAL A 107 -15.87 -17.58 3.26
CA VAL A 107 -14.91 -18.58 2.74
C VAL A 107 -13.85 -18.91 3.78
N ILE A 108 -13.26 -17.92 4.44
CA ILE A 108 -12.25 -18.14 5.49
C ILE A 108 -12.86 -18.97 6.63
N ASP A 109 -14.05 -18.61 7.10
CA ASP A 109 -14.76 -19.30 8.17
C ASP A 109 -15.10 -20.75 7.78
N ALA A 110 -15.55 -20.99 6.54
CA ALA A 110 -15.81 -22.34 6.04
C ALA A 110 -14.53 -23.19 5.96
N VAL A 111 -13.44 -22.63 5.43
CA VAL A 111 -12.15 -23.33 5.35
C VAL A 111 -11.61 -23.64 6.74
N LEU A 112 -11.64 -22.68 7.67
CA LEU A 112 -11.19 -22.89 9.05
C LEU A 112 -12.01 -23.97 9.76
N LYS A 113 -13.34 -23.98 9.62
CA LYS A 113 -14.20 -25.02 10.23
C LYS A 113 -13.91 -26.43 9.69
N VAL A 114 -13.57 -26.56 8.41
CA VAL A 114 -13.22 -27.85 7.79
C VAL A 114 -11.82 -28.30 8.20
N SER A 115 -10.84 -27.39 8.16
CA SER A 115 -9.44 -27.71 8.43
C SER A 115 -9.10 -27.80 9.93
N MET A 116 -9.82 -27.06 10.77
CA MET A 116 -9.58 -26.94 12.20
C MET A 116 -10.93 -26.95 12.96
N PRO A 117 -11.55 -28.13 13.16
CA PRO A 117 -12.83 -28.24 13.86
C PRO A 117 -12.79 -27.58 15.24
N GLY A 118 -13.77 -26.71 15.53
CA GLY A 118 -13.83 -25.94 16.77
C GLY A 118 -13.22 -24.54 16.68
N SER A 119 -12.68 -24.12 15.52
CA SER A 119 -12.23 -22.74 15.32
C SER A 119 -13.35 -21.73 15.58
N PRO A 120 -13.09 -20.61 16.28
CA PRO A 120 -14.09 -19.58 16.49
C PRO A 120 -14.53 -18.98 15.15
N SER A 121 -15.78 -18.49 15.09
CA SER A 121 -16.25 -17.90 13.85
C SER A 121 -15.50 -16.61 13.52
N ALA A 122 -15.14 -16.42 12.24
CA ALA A 122 -14.44 -15.24 11.78
C ALA A 122 -15.20 -13.93 12.07
N THR A 123 -16.54 -13.99 12.17
CA THR A 123 -17.41 -12.85 12.51
C THR A 123 -17.95 -12.90 13.95
N GLY A 124 -17.40 -13.76 14.81
CA GLY A 124 -17.79 -13.83 16.22
C GLY A 124 -17.29 -12.62 17.01
N GLY A 125 -18.18 -11.96 17.76
CA GLY A 125 -17.78 -10.89 18.68
C GLY A 125 -17.27 -9.61 18.00
N LEU A 126 -17.97 -9.14 16.96
CA LEU A 126 -17.63 -7.91 16.24
C LEU A 126 -17.67 -6.68 17.16
N THR A 127 -16.53 -6.02 17.29
CA THR A 127 -16.37 -4.72 17.95
C THR A 127 -15.54 -3.80 17.05
N VAL A 128 -15.44 -2.52 17.42
CA VAL A 128 -14.56 -1.57 16.72
C VAL A 128 -13.10 -2.05 16.69
N ALA A 129 -12.64 -2.76 17.73
CA ALA A 129 -11.28 -3.26 17.83
C ALA A 129 -11.08 -4.62 17.15
N THR A 130 -12.13 -5.45 17.06
CA THR A 130 -12.05 -6.83 16.56
C THR A 130 -12.63 -7.00 15.16
N PHE A 131 -13.08 -5.91 14.50
CA PHE A 131 -13.69 -5.98 13.18
C PHE A 131 -12.71 -6.60 12.15
N PRO A 132 -13.01 -7.78 11.57
CA PRO A 132 -12.08 -8.49 10.71
C PRO A 132 -12.11 -7.88 9.31
N LEU A 133 -10.99 -7.34 8.84
CA LEU A 133 -10.81 -6.92 7.45
C LEU A 133 -10.14 -8.01 6.62
N ALA A 134 -9.36 -8.90 7.26
CA ALA A 134 -8.61 -9.97 6.62
C ALA A 134 -7.87 -9.43 5.39
N HIS A 135 -7.99 -10.08 4.23
CA HIS A 135 -7.31 -9.68 2.99
C HIS A 135 -7.76 -8.32 2.43
N LEU A 136 -8.87 -7.73 2.90
CA LEU A 136 -9.43 -6.49 2.36
C LEU A 136 -8.87 -5.22 3.03
N TRP A 137 -7.98 -5.38 4.01
CA TRP A 137 -7.39 -4.28 4.78
C TRP A 137 -6.80 -3.18 3.92
N PHE A 138 -6.19 -3.52 2.79
CA PHE A 138 -5.50 -2.54 1.94
C PHE A 138 -6.50 -1.61 1.23
N LEU A 139 -7.68 -2.12 0.85
CA LEU A 139 -8.76 -1.29 0.29
C LEU A 139 -9.28 -0.31 1.34
N TYR A 140 -9.46 -0.80 2.57
CA TYR A 140 -9.89 0.02 3.69
C TYR A 140 -8.87 1.11 4.02
N LEU A 141 -7.58 0.76 4.11
CA LEU A 141 -6.51 1.73 4.33
C LEU A 141 -6.42 2.75 3.19
N LEU A 142 -6.64 2.35 1.93
CA LEU A 142 -6.69 3.29 0.81
C LEU A 142 -7.80 4.33 0.96
N LEU A 143 -8.98 3.97 1.46
CA LEU A 143 -10.05 4.94 1.72
C LEU A 143 -9.63 5.98 2.77
N TRP A 144 -8.95 5.55 3.84
CA TRP A 144 -8.36 6.45 4.84
C TRP A 144 -7.34 7.39 4.22
N LEU A 145 -6.39 6.85 3.44
CA LEU A 145 -5.32 7.64 2.81
C LEU A 145 -5.87 8.63 1.77
N TYR A 146 -6.87 8.23 0.97
CA TYR A 146 -7.51 9.14 0.02
C TYR A 146 -8.27 10.26 0.72
N THR A 147 -8.99 9.95 1.80
CA THR A 147 -9.68 10.95 2.63
C THR A 147 -8.66 11.92 3.22
N GLY A 148 -7.60 11.41 3.85
CA GLY A 148 -6.51 12.21 4.39
C GLY A 148 -5.85 13.10 3.34
N ALA A 149 -5.57 12.58 2.15
CA ALA A 149 -4.99 13.34 1.05
C ALA A 149 -5.89 14.51 0.59
N LEU A 150 -7.20 14.29 0.52
CA LEU A 150 -8.16 15.35 0.18
C LEU A 150 -8.27 16.40 1.28
N LEU A 151 -8.26 16.00 2.56
CA LEU A 151 -8.26 16.92 3.70
C LEU A 151 -6.99 17.78 3.72
N VAL A 152 -5.81 17.15 3.66
CA VAL A 152 -4.52 17.87 3.60
C VAL A 152 -4.51 18.84 2.42
N ARG A 153 -4.96 18.39 1.24
CA ARG A 153 -5.05 19.27 0.07
C ARG A 153 -6.03 20.43 0.30
N GLY A 154 -7.20 20.17 0.86
CA GLY A 154 -8.20 21.19 1.18
C GLY A 154 -7.62 22.25 2.10
N THR A 155 -6.99 21.83 3.20
CA THR A 155 -6.28 22.70 4.14
C THR A 155 -5.19 23.51 3.47
N VAL A 156 -4.34 22.89 2.64
CA VAL A 156 -3.28 23.60 1.89
C VAL A 156 -3.89 24.62 0.92
N VAL A 157 -4.98 24.30 0.22
CA VAL A 157 -5.64 25.24 -0.69
C VAL A 157 -6.24 26.43 0.07
N LEU A 158 -6.78 26.20 1.27
CA LEU A 158 -7.38 27.25 2.09
C LEU A 158 -6.33 28.17 2.72
N LEU A 159 -5.23 27.60 3.24
CA LEU A 159 -4.23 28.31 4.05
C LEU A 159 -3.03 28.81 3.23
N ASP A 160 -2.57 28.09 2.21
CA ASP A 160 -1.36 28.42 1.44
C ASP A 160 -1.66 29.35 0.25
N ARG A 161 -2.23 30.53 0.55
CA ARG A 161 -2.53 31.54 -0.48
C ARG A 161 -1.27 32.09 -1.17
N ALA A 162 -0.13 32.06 -0.47
CA ALA A 162 1.17 32.49 -0.97
C ALA A 162 1.97 31.38 -1.70
N GLY A 163 1.45 30.15 -1.77
CA GLY A 163 2.08 29.02 -2.47
C GLY A 163 3.38 28.50 -1.85
N ARG A 164 3.73 28.90 -0.62
CA ARG A 164 5.00 28.54 0.03
C ARG A 164 5.04 27.05 0.37
N VAL A 165 3.94 26.49 0.86
CA VAL A 165 3.86 25.05 1.20
C VAL A 165 3.99 24.21 -0.06
N ARG A 166 3.37 24.67 -1.17
CA ARG A 166 3.49 23.98 -2.47
C ARG A 166 4.91 23.95 -2.98
N THR A 167 5.65 25.06 -2.88
CA THR A 167 7.05 25.18 -3.32
C THR A 167 8.00 24.39 -2.43
N MET A 168 7.79 24.43 -1.10
CA MET A 168 8.58 23.64 -0.16
C MET A 168 8.41 22.13 -0.40
N ALA A 169 7.17 21.67 -0.64
CA ALA A 169 6.91 20.28 -0.99
C ALA A 169 7.57 19.87 -2.31
N ASP A 170 7.65 20.77 -3.29
CA ASP A 170 8.36 20.51 -4.55
C ASP A 170 9.88 20.44 -4.35
N GLY A 171 10.45 21.30 -3.51
CA GLY A 171 11.86 21.26 -3.12
C GLY A 171 12.23 19.99 -2.38
N ALA A 172 11.45 19.61 -1.36
CA ALA A 172 11.64 18.37 -0.61
C ALA A 172 11.55 17.14 -1.51
N MET A 173 10.63 17.12 -2.47
CA MET A 173 10.52 16.02 -3.43
C MET A 173 11.76 15.89 -4.32
N ARG A 174 12.36 17.00 -4.78
CA ARG A 174 13.59 16.94 -5.58
C ARG A 174 14.75 16.28 -4.83
N LEU A 175 14.81 16.44 -3.51
CA LEU A 175 15.76 15.78 -2.63
C LEU A 175 15.41 14.29 -2.44
N LEU A 176 14.12 13.96 -2.29
CA LEU A 176 13.59 12.60 -2.13
C LEU A 176 13.58 11.78 -3.43
N ILE A 177 13.92 12.34 -4.58
CA ILE A 177 14.11 11.58 -5.84
C ILE A 177 15.61 11.27 -6.07
N GLY A 178 16.48 11.52 -5.08
CA GLY A 178 17.91 11.17 -5.15
C GLY A 178 18.21 9.70 -4.84
N PRO A 179 19.46 9.23 -5.07
CA PRO A 179 19.87 7.86 -4.73
C PRO A 179 19.73 7.50 -3.23
N TRP A 180 19.67 8.50 -2.35
CA TRP A 180 19.44 8.39 -0.91
C TRP A 180 17.97 8.24 -0.52
N ALA A 181 17.04 8.37 -1.47
CA ALA A 181 15.61 8.25 -1.22
C ALA A 181 15.21 6.99 -0.44
N PRO A 182 15.76 5.79 -0.75
CA PRO A 182 15.41 4.59 0.00
C PRO A 182 15.78 4.70 1.47
N LEU A 183 16.92 5.32 1.81
CA LEU A 183 17.36 5.48 3.20
C LEU A 183 16.49 6.49 3.95
N VAL A 184 16.20 7.64 3.33
CA VAL A 184 15.36 8.67 3.93
C VAL A 184 13.95 8.16 4.19
N LEU A 185 13.42 7.29 3.32
CA LEU A 185 12.12 6.66 3.51
C LEU A 185 12.17 5.49 4.49
N ALA A 186 13.27 4.74 4.53
CA ALA A 186 13.43 3.58 5.40
C ALA A 186 13.63 3.95 6.88
N ILE A 187 14.32 5.06 7.19
CA ILE A 187 14.62 5.44 8.58
C ILE A 187 13.35 5.67 9.42
N PRO A 188 12.36 6.48 8.99
CA PRO A 188 11.13 6.65 9.76
C PRO A 188 10.34 5.35 9.91
N VAL A 189 10.31 4.53 8.85
CA VAL A 189 9.63 3.23 8.88
C VAL A 189 10.31 2.28 9.88
N ALA A 190 11.63 2.19 9.85
CA ALA A 190 12.41 1.37 10.78
C ALA A 190 12.18 1.82 12.23
N TRP A 191 12.15 3.13 12.48
CA TRP A 191 11.82 3.69 13.80
C TRP A 191 10.44 3.24 14.26
N TRP A 192 9.40 3.42 13.45
CA TRP A 192 8.03 3.08 13.84
C TRP A 192 7.83 1.57 14.06
N LEU A 193 8.54 0.74 13.30
CA LEU A 193 8.52 -0.70 13.48
C LEU A 193 9.23 -1.13 14.76
N TYR A 194 10.36 -0.50 15.09
CA TYR A 194 11.06 -0.74 16.35
C TYR A 194 10.21 -0.41 17.58
N ASP A 195 9.41 0.67 17.51
CA ASP A 195 8.51 1.08 18.59
C ASP A 195 7.21 0.24 18.67
N THR A 196 6.99 -0.69 17.74
CA THR A 196 5.77 -1.51 17.70
C THR A 196 5.87 -2.68 18.69
N PRO A 197 4.98 -2.77 19.70
CA PRO A 197 4.98 -3.91 20.63
C PRO A 197 4.70 -5.23 19.91
N TYR A 198 5.41 -6.29 20.30
CA TYR A 198 5.25 -7.65 19.73
C TYR A 198 5.40 -7.71 18.21
N TRP A 199 6.25 -6.86 17.65
CA TRP A 199 6.46 -6.79 16.21
C TRP A 199 6.98 -8.12 15.65
N MET A 200 6.17 -8.75 14.79
CA MET A 200 6.56 -9.94 14.03
C MET A 200 7.46 -9.53 12.86
N MET A 201 8.76 -9.46 13.10
CA MET A 201 9.74 -8.90 12.14
C MET A 201 9.62 -9.49 10.72
N TRP A 202 9.38 -10.80 10.62
CA TRP A 202 9.27 -11.50 9.33
C TRP A 202 8.02 -11.12 8.52
N PHE A 203 6.99 -10.57 9.19
CA PHE A 203 5.79 -10.05 8.54
C PHE A 203 5.91 -8.61 8.04
N GLY A 204 7.02 -7.92 8.37
CA GLY A 204 7.21 -6.54 7.96
C GLY A 204 6.22 -5.60 8.64
N ILE A 205 5.64 -4.66 7.91
CA ILE A 205 4.71 -3.68 8.48
C ILE A 205 3.45 -4.40 8.96
N PRO A 206 3.07 -4.28 10.26
CA PRO A 206 1.84 -4.88 10.78
C PRO A 206 0.63 -4.44 9.96
N THR A 207 -0.07 -5.38 9.35
CA THR A 207 -1.26 -5.07 8.55
C THR A 207 -2.42 -4.67 9.45
N PRO A 208 -3.24 -3.66 9.11
CA PRO A 208 -4.46 -3.31 9.82
C PRO A 208 -5.60 -4.25 9.38
N ASP A 209 -5.39 -5.55 9.53
CA ASP A 209 -6.30 -6.61 9.12
C ASP A 209 -7.41 -6.90 10.14
N THR A 210 -7.31 -6.29 11.32
CA THR A 210 -8.34 -6.26 12.35
C THR A 210 -8.52 -4.84 12.90
N GLY A 211 -9.77 -4.51 13.25
CA GLY A 211 -10.17 -3.23 13.78
C GLY A 211 -10.54 -2.19 12.72
N LEU A 212 -11.43 -1.27 13.09
CA LEU A 212 -11.85 -0.16 12.22
C LEU A 212 -10.88 1.01 12.24
N LEU A 213 -9.98 1.09 13.21
CA LEU A 213 -8.92 2.08 13.25
C LEU A 213 -7.61 1.44 12.79
N PRO A 214 -7.03 1.89 11.65
CA PRO A 214 -5.75 1.37 11.21
C PRO A 214 -4.66 1.57 12.26
N ASN A 215 -3.82 0.56 12.45
CA ASN A 215 -2.67 0.68 13.34
C ASN A 215 -1.70 1.77 12.85
N ARG A 216 -0.94 2.35 13.79
CA ARG A 216 -0.05 3.48 13.53
C ARG A 216 1.06 3.12 12.53
N ALA A 217 1.67 1.94 12.66
CA ALA A 217 2.76 1.50 11.80
C ALA A 217 2.32 1.43 10.33
N ALA A 218 1.15 0.85 10.05
CA ALA A 218 0.57 0.78 8.71
C ALA A 218 0.21 2.17 8.18
N LEU A 219 -0.49 2.99 8.98
CA LEU A 219 -0.94 4.31 8.56
C LEU A 219 0.24 5.21 8.18
N LEU A 220 1.30 5.20 8.99
CA LEU A 220 2.46 6.05 8.76
C LEU A 220 3.36 5.51 7.63
N SER A 221 3.65 4.21 7.60
CA SER A 221 4.55 3.62 6.59
C SER A 221 3.93 3.61 5.21
N TYR A 222 2.69 3.12 5.08
CA TYR A 222 1.99 3.13 3.79
C TYR A 222 1.48 4.52 3.42
N GLY A 223 1.20 5.38 4.41
CA GLY A 223 0.89 6.79 4.18
C GLY A 223 2.08 7.56 3.59
N LEU A 224 3.31 7.29 4.07
CA LEU A 224 4.53 7.84 3.50
C LEU A 224 4.72 7.39 2.05
N ALA A 225 4.59 6.08 1.79
CA ALA A 225 4.66 5.52 0.44
C ALA A 225 3.61 6.12 -0.50
N PHE A 226 2.36 6.22 -0.04
CA PHE A 226 1.26 6.85 -0.76
C PHE A 226 1.53 8.33 -1.04
N GLY A 227 1.97 9.07 -0.03
CA GLY A 227 2.29 10.50 -0.13
C GLY A 227 3.42 10.76 -1.12
N LEU A 228 4.46 9.92 -1.10
CA LEU A 228 5.54 9.95 -2.09
C LEU A 228 4.95 9.82 -3.50
N GLY A 229 4.15 8.79 -3.76
CA GLY A 229 3.49 8.61 -5.06
C GLY A 229 2.62 9.80 -5.47
N TRP A 230 1.85 10.35 -4.54
CA TRP A 230 1.00 11.52 -4.77
C TRP A 230 1.80 12.77 -5.17
N VAL A 231 2.97 12.97 -4.57
CA VAL A 231 3.82 14.12 -4.89
C VAL A 231 4.70 13.83 -6.12
N MET A 232 5.10 12.58 -6.37
CA MET A 232 5.84 12.17 -7.58
C MET A 232 5.10 12.56 -8.85
N HIS A 233 3.77 12.41 -8.88
CA HIS A 233 2.97 12.84 -10.02
C HIS A 233 3.07 14.36 -10.30
N ARG A 234 3.35 15.22 -9.30
CA ARG A 234 3.60 16.67 -9.53
C ARG A 234 4.81 16.92 -10.41
N GLN A 235 5.78 16.01 -10.33
CA GLN A 235 7.08 16.12 -10.97
C GLN A 235 7.26 14.98 -11.97
N ALA A 236 6.17 14.48 -12.56
CA ALA A 236 6.20 13.34 -13.48
C ALA A 236 7.18 13.57 -14.64
N GLU A 237 7.26 14.79 -15.16
CA GLU A 237 8.23 15.17 -16.21
C GLU A 237 9.68 15.10 -15.74
N LEU A 238 9.98 15.58 -14.53
CA LEU A 238 11.33 15.49 -13.95
C LEU A 238 11.75 14.06 -13.66
N LEU A 239 10.79 13.21 -13.26
CA LEU A 239 11.02 11.78 -13.05
C LEU A 239 11.33 11.07 -14.36
N LEU A 240 10.55 11.34 -15.42
CA LEU A 240 10.82 10.81 -16.77
C LEU A 240 12.23 11.20 -17.24
N GLN A 241 12.58 12.49 -17.16
CA GLN A 241 13.91 12.99 -17.54
C GLN A 241 15.05 12.40 -16.70
N ARG A 242 14.80 12.01 -15.45
CA ARG A 242 15.82 11.32 -14.62
C ARG A 242 15.91 9.85 -15.00
N ILE A 243 14.79 9.16 -15.17
CA ILE A 243 14.76 7.77 -15.62
C ILE A 243 15.50 7.64 -16.95
N GLU A 244 15.25 8.53 -17.92
CA GLU A 244 15.96 8.59 -19.21
C GLU A 244 17.47 8.87 -19.10
N ARG A 245 17.91 9.55 -18.03
CA ARG A 245 19.35 9.78 -17.78
C ARG A 245 20.05 8.58 -17.14
N TRP A 246 19.31 7.78 -16.37
CA TRP A 246 19.84 6.63 -15.64
C TRP A 246 19.75 5.36 -16.47
N TRP A 247 18.67 5.22 -17.24
CA TRP A 247 18.59 4.31 -18.37
C TRP A 247 19.09 5.07 -19.59
N ALA A 248 20.39 4.97 -19.88
CA ALA A 248 20.96 5.33 -21.18
C ALA A 248 20.33 4.43 -22.27
N LEU A 249 19.06 4.65 -22.60
CA LEU A 249 18.41 4.12 -23.78
C LEU A 249 18.63 5.16 -24.88
N SER A 250 19.87 5.25 -25.34
CA SER A 250 20.16 5.82 -26.65
C SER A 250 19.59 4.86 -27.69
N TRP A 251 18.40 5.16 -28.18
CA TRP A 251 17.91 4.66 -29.47
C TRP A 251 18.07 5.78 -30.49
#